data_AF-A0A4S4KE28-F1
#
_entry.id   AF-A0A4S4KE28-F1
#
_cell.length_a   1.000
_cell.length_b   1.000
_cell.length_c   1.000
_cell.angle_alpha   90.00
_cell.angle_beta   90.00
_cell.angle_gamma   90.00
#
_symmetry.space_group_name_H-M   'P 1'
#
loop_
_entity.id
_entity.type
_entity.pdbx_description
1 polymer ?
#
loop_
_entity_poly.entity_id
_entity_poly.type
_entity_poly.pdbx_seq_one_letter_code
_entity_poly.pdbx_strand_id
1 'polypeptide(L)'
;MPALPAWPSVLLGGVLLCSMPQTAYWVAVYTGQMGDVIWGPVITHLSVLAPVLLLGVAVVKVLQTENDTAAMMGAPVQAITLPVCRMAIMTLQELWPLVPFIEETSETDIFTYIGCGTIALWALSPLIPSFPQAVPTPSNPTAQPKRRPQSSTTDIRHISGLGTGISASALIQHNISTTIVEIDPAVYEAATRYFGLVVPEPEKVFLTDARGWVISQTHAEMQGVSDITQDTPSFDIVIHDCFSGGGVPSHLFTQPFWEDLRKLVKPDGVVAVNFAGKLASDSSRAVILTLKQVFPQCRAFHDSLKELSEEELKTEFVNWVFFCTPSAKPLTFRAATESDYLNSYLRERVLSTLPEHEINLNLVIGDPNENDHRKYVLTDERNPLGNWQAQEALHHWKLMREVLPDVYWETY
;
A
#
# COMPACT_ATOMS: atom_id res chain seq x y z
N MET A 1 -13.07 24.50 -25.24
CA MET A 1 -12.50 25.75 -24.68
C MET A 1 -12.00 26.58 -25.84
N PRO A 2 -12.20 27.92 -25.83
CA PRO A 2 -11.59 28.78 -26.83
C PRO A 2 -10.07 28.59 -26.82
N ALA A 3 -9.45 28.52 -27.99
CA ALA A 3 -7.99 28.42 -28.10
C ALA A 3 -7.38 29.71 -27.54
N LEU A 4 -6.71 29.61 -26.39
CA LEU A 4 -5.92 30.71 -25.86
C LEU A 4 -4.72 30.91 -26.81
N PRO A 5 -4.38 32.15 -27.18
CA PRO A 5 -3.21 32.38 -28.01
C PRO A 5 -1.94 31.86 -27.31
N ALA A 6 -0.96 31.37 -28.08
CA ALA A 6 0.22 30.70 -27.56
C ALA A 6 0.96 31.54 -26.50
N TRP A 7 1.20 32.82 -26.80
CA TRP A 7 1.99 33.70 -25.92
C TRP A 7 1.32 34.05 -24.59
N PRO A 8 0.04 34.47 -24.52
CA PRO A 8 -0.71 34.56 -23.27
C PRO A 8 -0.71 33.25 -22.45
N SER A 9 -0.68 32.10 -23.12
CA SER A 9 -0.62 30.79 -22.44
C SER A 9 0.74 30.52 -21.81
N VAL A 10 1.84 30.97 -22.44
CA VAL A 10 3.20 30.90 -21.86
C VAL A 10 3.31 31.79 -20.62
N LEU A 11 2.81 33.03 -20.68
CA LEU A 11 2.79 33.92 -19.51
C LEU A 11 1.97 33.31 -18.37
N LEU A 12 0.74 32.87 -18.67
CA LEU A 12 -0.15 32.28 -17.67
C LEU A 12 0.45 31.02 -17.06
N GLY A 13 1.16 30.21 -17.86
CA GLY A 13 1.85 29.01 -17.40
C GLY A 13 2.97 29.34 -16.42
N GLY A 14 3.80 30.34 -16.74
CA GLY A 14 4.87 30.77 -15.85
C GLY A 14 4.36 31.37 -14.54
N VAL A 15 3.31 32.19 -14.59
CA VAL A 15 2.66 32.74 -13.38
C VAL A 15 2.08 31.63 -12.51
N LEU A 16 1.41 30.64 -13.11
CA LEU A 16 0.86 29.51 -12.38
C LEU A 16 1.96 28.69 -11.71
N LEU A 17 3.06 28.38 -12.41
CA LEU A 17 4.20 27.63 -11.87
C LEU A 17 4.88 28.36 -10.70
N CYS A 18 5.08 29.68 -10.78
CA CYS A 18 5.60 30.47 -9.66
C CYS A 18 4.65 30.50 -8.45
N SER A 19 3.34 30.52 -8.70
CA SER A 19 2.34 30.57 -7.63
C SER A 19 2.03 29.20 -7.02
N MET A 20 2.40 28.12 -7.69
CA MET A 20 1.97 26.75 -7.36
C MET A 20 2.42 26.29 -5.97
N PRO A 21 3.68 26.48 -5.52
CA PRO A 21 4.10 26.04 -4.19
C PRO A 21 3.31 26.73 -3.07
N GLN A 22 3.11 28.03 -3.20
CA GLN A 22 2.41 28.85 -2.21
C GLN A 22 0.91 28.58 -2.21
N THR A 23 0.29 28.46 -3.39
CA THR A 23 -1.15 28.18 -3.50
C THR A 23 -1.48 26.75 -3.09
N ALA A 24 -0.64 25.76 -3.41
CA ALA A 24 -0.78 24.39 -2.92
C ALA A 24 -0.81 24.33 -1.39
N TYR A 25 0.11 25.03 -0.75
CA TYR A 25 0.18 25.09 0.72
C TYR A 25 -1.03 25.79 1.33
N TRP A 26 -1.34 27.04 0.93
CA TRP A 26 -2.40 27.81 1.60
C TRP A 26 -3.81 27.32 1.28
N VAL A 27 -4.06 26.83 0.07
CA VAL A 27 -5.35 26.23 -0.28
C VAL A 27 -5.54 24.93 0.50
N ALA A 28 -4.50 24.10 0.67
CA ALA A 28 -4.57 22.91 1.51
C ALA A 28 -4.83 23.26 2.99
N VAL A 29 -4.17 24.31 3.52
CA VAL A 29 -4.38 24.79 4.89
C VAL A 29 -5.83 25.27 5.09
N TYR A 30 -6.36 26.08 4.16
CA TYR A 30 -7.71 26.63 4.29
C TYR A 30 -8.79 25.58 4.09
N THR A 31 -8.64 24.73 3.08
CA THR A 31 -9.61 23.67 2.78
C THR A 31 -9.55 22.54 3.82
N GLY A 32 -8.40 22.33 4.45
CA GLY A 32 -8.24 21.43 5.60
C GLY A 32 -9.05 21.86 6.83
N GLN A 33 -9.38 23.14 6.97
CA GLN A 33 -10.24 23.65 8.05
C GLN A 33 -11.74 23.38 7.82
N MET A 34 -12.13 22.89 6.64
CA MET A 34 -13.53 22.61 6.31
C MET A 34 -14.07 21.32 6.98
N GLY A 35 -13.19 20.51 7.56
CA GLY A 35 -13.58 19.28 8.29
C GLY A 35 -14.08 18.14 7.41
N ASP A 36 -13.97 18.26 6.08
CA ASP A 36 -14.38 17.24 5.11
C ASP A 36 -13.18 16.68 4.36
N VAL A 37 -12.92 15.39 4.59
CA VAL A 37 -11.77 14.65 4.06
C VAL A 37 -11.80 14.43 2.55
N ILE A 38 -12.97 14.57 1.93
CA ILE A 38 -13.13 14.44 0.48
C ILE A 38 -12.99 15.81 -0.16
N TRP A 39 -13.74 16.80 0.33
CA TRP A 39 -13.82 18.10 -0.33
C TRP A 39 -12.56 18.95 -0.15
N GLY A 40 -11.81 18.80 0.95
CA GLY A 40 -10.57 19.55 1.14
C GLY A 40 -9.51 19.30 0.06
N PRO A 41 -9.07 18.04 -0.12
CA PRO A 41 -8.15 17.65 -1.17
C PRO A 41 -8.72 17.87 -2.58
N VAL A 42 -10.02 17.60 -2.80
CA VAL A 42 -10.68 17.83 -4.10
C VAL A 42 -10.62 19.31 -4.48
N ILE A 43 -10.94 20.22 -3.56
CA ILE A 43 -10.86 21.67 -3.82
C ILE A 43 -9.41 22.10 -4.05
N THR A 44 -8.46 21.55 -3.30
CA THR A 44 -7.02 21.83 -3.49
C THR A 44 -6.54 21.40 -4.87
N HIS A 45 -6.83 20.16 -5.30
CA HIS A 45 -6.48 19.67 -6.62
C HIS A 45 -7.22 20.41 -7.74
N LEU A 46 -8.51 20.73 -7.57
CA LEU A 46 -9.27 21.51 -8.54
C LEU A 46 -8.79 22.97 -8.66
N SER A 47 -8.28 23.55 -7.58
CA SER A 47 -7.83 24.95 -7.57
C SER A 47 -6.39 25.13 -8.02
N VAL A 48 -5.53 24.12 -7.81
CA VAL A 48 -4.08 24.22 -8.08
C VAL A 48 -3.66 23.39 -9.28
N LEU A 49 -4.08 22.12 -9.36
CA LEU A 49 -3.62 21.19 -10.39
C LEU A 49 -4.45 21.29 -11.68
N ALA A 50 -5.77 21.46 -11.57
CA ALA A 50 -6.64 21.53 -12.75
C ALA A 50 -6.32 22.73 -13.68
N PRO A 51 -6.04 23.95 -13.20
CA PRO A 51 -5.67 25.07 -14.08
C PRO A 51 -4.37 24.80 -14.85
N VAL A 52 -3.37 24.20 -14.21
CA VAL A 52 -2.09 23.84 -14.84
C VAL A 52 -2.28 22.76 -15.90
N LEU A 53 -3.05 21.70 -15.59
CA LEU A 53 -3.33 20.63 -16.54
C LEU A 53 -4.17 21.12 -17.73
N LEU A 54 -5.21 21.93 -17.48
CA LEU A 54 -6.05 22.49 -18.53
C LEU A 54 -5.26 23.43 -19.44
N LEU A 55 -4.36 24.24 -18.87
CA LEU A 55 -3.47 25.10 -19.64
C LEU A 55 -2.44 24.29 -20.43
N GLY A 56 -1.85 23.24 -19.84
CA GLY A 56 -0.94 22.34 -20.53
C GLY A 56 -1.60 21.66 -21.73
N VAL A 57 -2.83 21.17 -21.57
CA VAL A 57 -3.62 20.61 -22.68
C VAL A 57 -3.95 21.67 -23.73
N ALA A 58 -4.23 22.92 -23.34
CA ALA A 58 -4.46 24.02 -24.27
C ALA A 58 -3.21 24.37 -25.07
N VAL A 59 -2.04 24.44 -24.44
CA VAL A 59 -0.74 24.70 -25.09
C VAL A 59 -0.38 23.58 -26.05
N VAL A 60 -0.50 22.31 -25.64
CA VAL A 60 -0.25 21.16 -26.51
C VAL A 60 -1.16 21.18 -27.73
N LYS A 61 -2.44 21.51 -27.55
CA LYS A 61 -3.38 21.65 -28.67
C LYS A 61 -2.96 22.77 -29.62
N VAL A 62 -2.55 23.93 -29.11
CA VAL A 62 -2.09 25.07 -29.93
C VAL A 62 -0.84 24.68 -30.74
N LEU A 63 0.15 24.04 -30.11
CA LEU A 63 1.37 23.57 -30.77
C LEU A 63 1.08 22.50 -31.83
N GLN A 64 0.11 21.62 -31.60
CA GLN A 64 -0.34 20.64 -32.59
C GLN A 64 -1.04 21.32 -33.78
N THR A 65 -1.93 22.29 -33.53
CA THR A 65 -2.61 23.02 -34.61
C THR A 65 -1.68 23.93 -35.43
N GLU A 66 -0.60 24.47 -34.85
CA GLU A 66 0.40 25.22 -35.63
C GLU A 66 1.22 24.31 -36.55
N ASN A 67 1.51 23.07 -36.11
CA ASN A 67 2.27 22.09 -36.88
C ASN A 67 1.44 21.36 -37.96
N ASP A 68 0.11 21.37 -37.84
CA ASP A 68 -0.81 20.77 -38.83
C ASP A 68 -0.88 21.54 -40.16
N THR A 69 -0.29 22.74 -40.26
CA THR A 69 -0.09 23.40 -41.57
C THR A 69 1.02 22.74 -42.40
N ALA A 70 1.84 21.86 -41.81
CA ALA A 70 2.97 21.21 -42.48
C ALA A 70 2.81 19.69 -42.70
N ALA A 71 1.75 19.03 -42.22
CA ALA A 71 1.61 17.58 -42.43
C ALA A 71 0.14 17.13 -42.57
N MET A 72 -0.27 16.88 -43.81
CA MET A 72 -1.47 16.09 -44.11
C MET A 72 -1.28 14.61 -43.69
N MET A 73 -1.40 14.24 -42.41
CA MET A 73 -1.57 12.82 -42.02
C MET A 73 -2.26 12.64 -40.65
N GLY A 74 -3.60 12.65 -40.65
CA GLY A 74 -4.48 11.75 -39.88
C GLY A 74 -4.31 11.55 -38.37
N ALA A 75 -5.24 10.79 -37.79
CA ALA A 75 -5.35 10.52 -36.36
C ALA A 75 -4.25 9.69 -35.62
N PRO A 76 -3.09 9.23 -36.17
CA PRO A 76 -2.13 8.46 -35.37
C PRO A 76 -1.23 9.29 -34.45
N VAL A 77 -1.04 10.59 -34.71
CA VAL A 77 -0.01 11.37 -33.99
C VAL A 77 -0.37 11.54 -32.49
N GLN A 78 -1.63 11.85 -32.18
CA GLN A 78 -2.08 12.03 -30.79
C GLN A 78 -1.98 10.75 -29.93
N ALA A 79 -2.17 9.58 -30.54
CA ALA A 79 -2.04 8.29 -29.87
C ALA A 79 -0.58 7.90 -29.59
N ILE A 80 0.38 8.53 -30.25
CA ILE A 80 1.82 8.24 -30.14
C ILE A 80 2.53 9.29 -29.28
N THR A 81 2.15 10.57 -29.36
CA THR A 81 2.86 11.65 -28.66
C THR A 81 2.78 11.54 -27.13
N LEU A 82 1.62 11.22 -26.55
CA LEU A 82 1.45 11.10 -25.10
C LEU A 82 2.24 9.91 -24.51
N PRO A 83 2.18 8.70 -25.10
CA PRO A 83 3.05 7.59 -24.68
C PRO A 83 4.53 7.89 -24.86
N VAL A 84 4.93 8.60 -25.93
CA VAL A 84 6.33 8.99 -26.16
C VAL A 84 6.80 10.02 -25.14
N CYS A 85 6.01 11.05 -24.84
CA CYS A 85 6.32 12.02 -23.79
C CYS A 85 6.37 11.34 -22.41
N ARG A 86 5.46 10.42 -22.10
CA ARG A 86 5.49 9.63 -20.86
C ARG A 86 6.74 8.76 -20.79
N MET A 87 7.07 8.05 -21.86
CA MET A 87 8.27 7.21 -21.93
C MET A 87 9.54 8.06 -21.82
N ALA A 88 9.59 9.23 -22.44
CA ALA A 88 10.71 10.18 -22.33
C ALA A 88 10.83 10.73 -20.91
N ILE A 89 9.72 11.13 -20.26
CA ILE A 89 9.74 11.60 -18.87
C ILE A 89 10.19 10.47 -17.94
N MET A 90 9.68 9.25 -18.12
CA MET A 90 10.03 8.10 -17.28
C MET A 90 11.48 7.61 -17.49
N THR A 91 12.03 7.74 -18.71
CA THR A 91 13.44 7.41 -18.96
C THR A 91 14.41 8.51 -18.55
N LEU A 92 14.00 9.79 -18.65
CA LEU A 92 14.79 10.93 -18.19
C LEU A 92 14.71 11.14 -16.67
N GLN A 93 13.70 10.57 -16.00
CA GLN A 93 13.53 10.56 -14.55
C GLN A 93 14.74 9.95 -13.83
N GLU A 94 15.31 8.87 -14.37
CA GLU A 94 16.52 8.23 -13.83
C GLU A 94 17.79 9.07 -14.04
N LEU A 95 17.74 10.11 -14.88
CA LEU A 95 18.84 11.05 -15.09
C LEU A 95 18.78 12.26 -14.15
N TRP A 96 17.65 12.52 -13.48
CA TRP A 96 17.53 13.65 -12.54
C TRP A 96 18.55 13.60 -11.40
N PRO A 97 18.85 12.45 -10.77
CA PRO A 97 19.91 12.33 -9.76
C PRO A 97 21.31 12.51 -10.32
N LEU A 98 21.51 12.42 -11.64
CA LEU A 98 22.83 12.60 -12.26
C LEU A 98 23.15 14.08 -12.58
N VAL A 99 22.20 14.98 -12.32
CA VAL A 99 22.38 16.42 -12.48
C VAL A 99 22.51 17.05 -11.08
N PRO A 100 23.73 17.37 -10.62
CA PRO A 100 23.97 17.83 -9.24
C PRO A 100 23.12 19.04 -8.85
N PHE A 101 22.83 19.90 -9.83
CA PHE A 101 21.96 21.06 -9.64
C PHE A 101 20.51 20.69 -9.28
N ILE A 102 19.95 19.61 -9.85
CA ILE A 102 18.57 19.20 -9.59
C ILE A 102 18.47 18.44 -8.26
N GLU A 103 19.51 17.68 -7.91
CA GLU A 103 19.60 16.96 -6.63
C GLU A 103 19.74 17.90 -5.42
N GLU A 104 20.51 18.99 -5.55
CA GLU A 104 20.78 19.94 -4.47
C GLU A 104 19.72 21.06 -4.32
N THR A 105 18.83 21.23 -5.30
CA THR A 105 17.84 22.32 -5.33
C THR A 105 16.48 21.86 -4.82
N SER A 106 15.85 22.65 -3.94
CA SER A 106 14.51 22.32 -3.42
C SER A 106 13.45 22.31 -4.52
N GLU A 107 12.44 21.44 -4.42
CA GLU A 107 11.35 21.36 -5.40
C GLU A 107 10.65 22.72 -5.62
N THR A 108 10.49 23.50 -4.55
CA THR A 108 9.92 24.85 -4.58
C THR A 108 10.75 25.80 -5.45
N ASP A 109 12.07 25.73 -5.32
CA ASP A 109 12.99 26.55 -6.11
C ASP A 109 12.99 26.11 -7.57
N ILE A 110 12.90 24.81 -7.86
CA ILE A 110 12.77 24.27 -9.22
C ILE A 110 11.52 24.84 -9.92
N PHE A 111 10.34 24.77 -9.29
CA PHE A 111 9.12 25.34 -9.85
C PHE A 111 9.22 26.85 -10.06
N THR A 112 9.87 27.55 -9.12
CA THR A 112 10.09 29.00 -9.20
C THR A 112 11.04 29.38 -10.34
N TYR A 113 12.14 28.65 -10.54
CA TYR A 113 13.09 28.89 -11.63
C TYR A 113 12.48 28.62 -13.01
N ILE A 114 11.73 27.52 -13.16
CA ILE A 114 11.03 27.21 -14.41
C ILE A 114 9.93 28.25 -14.70
N GLY A 115 9.17 28.66 -13.68
CA GLY A 115 8.18 29.73 -13.80
C GLY A 115 8.81 31.08 -14.20
N CYS A 116 9.91 31.47 -13.56
CA CYS A 116 10.65 32.69 -13.92
C CYS A 116 11.22 32.63 -15.34
N GLY A 117 11.77 31.48 -15.75
CA GLY A 117 12.30 31.27 -17.10
C GLY A 117 11.23 31.35 -18.19
N THR A 118 10.03 30.81 -17.93
CA THR A 118 8.89 30.89 -18.86
C THR A 118 8.30 32.29 -18.97
N ILE A 119 8.25 33.04 -17.86
CA ILE A 119 7.87 34.47 -17.87
C ILE A 119 8.91 35.31 -18.63
N ALA A 120 10.21 35.05 -18.42
CA ALA A 120 11.29 35.73 -19.13
C ALA A 120 11.24 35.45 -20.64
N LEU A 121 10.98 34.20 -21.04
CA LEU A 121 10.80 33.81 -22.44
C LEU A 121 9.61 34.53 -23.08
N TRP A 122 8.49 34.65 -22.36
CA TRP A 122 7.36 35.44 -22.81
C TRP A 122 7.71 36.93 -22.95
N ALA A 123 8.38 37.53 -21.96
CA ALA A 123 8.74 38.95 -21.95
C ALA A 123 9.74 39.32 -23.05
N LEU A 124 10.63 38.40 -23.41
CA LEU A 124 11.64 38.58 -24.47
C LEU A 124 11.13 38.17 -25.85
N SER A 125 10.02 37.43 -25.95
CA SER A 125 9.42 37.01 -27.22
C SER A 125 9.16 38.13 -28.25
N PRO A 126 8.77 39.37 -27.89
CA PRO A 126 8.55 40.43 -28.87
C PRO A 126 9.83 40.91 -29.57
N LEU A 127 11.00 40.56 -29.03
CA LEU A 127 12.31 40.87 -29.62
C LEU A 127 12.71 39.86 -30.70
N ILE A 128 11.90 38.81 -30.91
CA ILE A 128 12.09 37.76 -31.89
C ILE A 128 11.16 38.04 -33.08
N PRO A 129 11.68 38.25 -34.31
CA PRO A 129 10.86 38.63 -35.46
C PRO A 129 9.89 37.51 -35.87
N SER A 130 8.61 37.83 -36.05
CA SER A 130 7.52 36.87 -36.37
C SER A 130 6.99 37.01 -37.81
N PHE A 131 6.70 35.88 -38.45
CA PHE A 131 6.02 35.75 -39.76
C PHE A 131 4.48 35.64 -39.59
N PRO A 132 3.67 35.93 -40.63
CA PRO A 132 2.23 36.18 -40.46
C PRO A 132 1.36 34.91 -40.44
N GLN A 133 0.32 34.89 -39.59
CA GLN A 133 -0.67 33.80 -39.44
C GLN A 133 -2.07 34.17 -39.95
N ALA A 134 -2.82 33.16 -40.41
CA ALA A 134 -4.22 33.23 -40.86
C ALA A 134 -5.20 32.55 -39.89
N VAL A 135 -6.47 32.97 -39.95
CA VAL A 135 -7.56 32.78 -38.96
C VAL A 135 -8.44 31.54 -39.21
N PRO A 136 -9.02 30.88 -38.18
CA PRO A 136 -10.20 30.02 -38.36
C PRO A 136 -11.39 30.22 -37.37
N THR A 137 -12.56 29.72 -37.79
CA THR A 137 -13.92 29.79 -37.18
C THR A 137 -14.36 28.43 -36.56
N PRO A 138 -15.36 28.37 -35.63
CA PRO A 138 -15.53 27.22 -34.71
C PRO A 138 -16.85 26.41 -34.86
N SER A 139 -16.90 25.21 -34.24
CA SER A 139 -18.14 24.60 -33.70
C SER A 139 -17.89 23.54 -32.59
N ASN A 140 -18.95 23.24 -31.81
CA ASN A 140 -19.01 22.86 -30.38
C ASN A 140 -19.56 21.40 -30.12
N PRO A 141 -19.69 20.91 -28.85
CA PRO A 141 -19.56 19.49 -28.40
C PRO A 141 -20.91 18.78 -28.04
N THR A 142 -21.03 17.52 -27.54
CA THR A 142 -20.80 17.04 -26.13
C THR A 142 -21.36 15.61 -25.91
N ALA A 143 -20.90 14.82 -24.90
CA ALA A 143 -21.74 14.01 -23.95
C ALA A 143 -20.94 13.23 -22.85
N GLN A 144 -21.54 13.03 -21.66
CA GLN A 144 -21.03 12.42 -20.39
C GLN A 144 -21.49 10.95 -20.13
N PRO A 145 -20.95 10.20 -19.12
CA PRO A 145 -21.29 8.79 -18.84
C PRO A 145 -22.11 8.50 -17.54
N LYS A 146 -22.63 7.25 -17.42
CA LYS A 146 -23.49 6.70 -16.33
C LYS A 146 -22.81 5.60 -15.48
N ARG A 147 -23.22 5.45 -14.20
CA ARG A 147 -22.82 4.42 -13.19
C ARG A 147 -23.84 3.26 -13.06
N ARG A 148 -23.42 2.12 -12.47
CA ARG A 148 -24.25 0.96 -12.02
C ARG A 148 -23.80 0.39 -10.65
N PRO A 149 -24.61 -0.47 -9.96
CA PRO A 149 -24.68 -0.60 -8.50
C PRO A 149 -24.14 -1.93 -7.86
N GLN A 150 -24.09 -1.90 -6.53
CA GLN A 150 -23.60 -2.86 -5.51
C GLN A 150 -24.34 -4.21 -5.40
N SER A 151 -23.63 -5.26 -4.93
CA SER A 151 -24.18 -6.56 -4.52
C SER A 151 -23.64 -7.05 -3.17
N SER A 152 -24.57 -7.57 -2.34
CA SER A 152 -24.50 -8.45 -1.15
C SER A 152 -23.15 -8.72 -0.43
N THR A 153 -23.07 -8.28 0.82
CA THR A 153 -21.99 -8.49 1.81
C THR A 153 -22.01 -9.89 2.43
N THR A 154 -20.84 -10.54 2.46
CA THR A 154 -20.56 -11.73 3.27
C THR A 154 -19.92 -11.27 4.59
N ASP A 155 -20.47 -11.65 5.74
CA ASP A 155 -19.90 -11.33 7.05
C ASP A 155 -18.62 -12.14 7.29
N ILE A 156 -17.47 -11.51 7.07
CA ILE A 156 -16.12 -11.98 7.43
C ILE A 156 -15.56 -10.94 8.40
N ARG A 157 -14.98 -11.34 9.54
CA ARG A 157 -14.33 -10.42 10.50
C ARG A 157 -12.84 -10.76 10.64
N HIS A 158 -12.00 -9.73 10.74
CA HIS A 158 -10.52 -9.75 10.66
C HIS A 158 -9.92 -9.35 12.02
N ILE A 159 -8.72 -9.80 12.33
CA ILE A 159 -7.91 -9.36 13.49
C ILE A 159 -6.53 -9.15 12.92
N SER A 160 -5.97 -7.94 13.01
CA SER A 160 -4.63 -7.60 12.50
C SER A 160 -4.00 -6.51 13.34
N GLY A 161 -2.68 -6.59 13.56
CA GLY A 161 -1.88 -5.39 13.81
C GLY A 161 -2.01 -4.50 12.56
N LEU A 162 -2.40 -3.26 12.78
CA LEU A 162 -3.01 -2.45 11.73
C LEU A 162 -1.97 -1.89 10.77
N GLY A 163 -0.80 -1.51 11.29
CA GLY A 163 0.22 -0.79 10.54
C GLY A 163 -0.39 0.45 9.85
N THR A 164 -0.18 0.58 8.54
CA THR A 164 -0.78 1.66 7.72
C THR A 164 -2.22 1.38 7.29
N GLY A 165 -2.79 0.23 7.67
CA GLY A 165 -4.19 -0.11 7.40
C GLY A 165 -4.47 -0.71 6.02
N ILE A 166 -3.44 -1.12 5.27
CA ILE A 166 -3.59 -1.63 3.89
C ILE A 166 -4.40 -2.93 3.82
N SER A 167 -4.09 -3.90 4.68
CA SER A 167 -4.80 -5.19 4.75
C SER A 167 -6.26 -5.01 5.17
N ALA A 168 -6.49 -4.22 6.24
CA ALA A 168 -7.83 -3.88 6.72
C ALA A 168 -8.65 -3.16 5.64
N SER A 169 -8.07 -2.15 4.98
CA SER A 169 -8.75 -1.40 3.92
C SER A 169 -9.07 -2.28 2.70
N ALA A 170 -8.20 -3.23 2.34
CA ALA A 170 -8.46 -4.17 1.26
C ALA A 170 -9.70 -5.02 1.55
N LEU A 171 -9.78 -5.58 2.76
CA LEU A 171 -10.92 -6.38 3.18
C LEU A 171 -12.20 -5.54 3.18
N ILE A 172 -12.18 -4.34 3.76
CA ILE A 172 -13.34 -3.45 3.77
C ILE A 172 -13.82 -3.11 2.35
N GLN A 173 -12.89 -2.87 1.41
CA GLN A 173 -13.23 -2.63 -0.01
C GLN A 173 -13.85 -3.86 -0.69
N HIS A 174 -13.54 -5.06 -0.22
CA HIS A 174 -14.20 -6.31 -0.59
C HIS A 174 -15.53 -6.56 0.14
N ASN A 175 -16.06 -5.56 0.86
CA ASN A 175 -17.27 -5.64 1.66
C ASN A 175 -17.19 -6.70 2.77
N ILE A 176 -15.99 -6.88 3.34
CA ILE A 176 -15.71 -7.76 4.47
C ILE A 176 -15.79 -6.95 5.77
N SER A 177 -16.67 -7.36 6.69
CA SER A 177 -16.89 -6.73 8.00
C SER A 177 -15.65 -6.80 8.91
N THR A 178 -14.69 -5.91 8.74
CA THR A 178 -13.37 -6.02 9.39
C THR A 178 -13.41 -5.59 10.87
N THR A 179 -12.74 -6.33 11.75
CA THR A 179 -12.43 -5.93 13.14
C THR A 179 -10.94 -5.56 13.20
N ILE A 180 -10.57 -4.60 14.04
CA ILE A 180 -9.21 -4.10 14.15
C ILE A 180 -8.79 -4.23 15.61
N VAL A 181 -7.62 -4.82 15.85
CA VAL A 181 -7.02 -4.95 17.18
C VAL A 181 -5.59 -4.42 17.10
N GLU A 182 -5.40 -3.17 17.48
CA GLU A 182 -4.13 -2.45 17.38
C GLU A 182 -3.66 -2.07 18.79
N ILE A 183 -2.39 -2.30 19.13
CA ILE A 183 -1.89 -2.00 20.47
C ILE A 183 -1.57 -0.51 20.63
N ASP A 184 -1.14 0.16 19.56
CA ASP A 184 -0.68 1.55 19.59
C ASP A 184 -1.71 2.53 18.97
N PRO A 185 -2.35 3.38 19.78
CA PRO A 185 -3.26 4.41 19.29
C PRO A 185 -2.63 5.37 18.27
N ALA A 186 -1.32 5.63 18.34
CA ALA A 186 -0.64 6.52 17.40
C ALA A 186 -0.55 5.89 16.01
N VAL A 187 -0.36 4.56 15.93
CA VAL A 187 -0.41 3.81 14.66
C VAL A 187 -1.80 3.88 14.06
N TYR A 188 -2.84 3.68 14.87
CA TYR A 188 -4.23 3.82 14.43
C TYR A 188 -4.56 5.24 13.94
N GLU A 189 -4.13 6.27 14.68
CA GLU A 189 -4.31 7.66 14.27
C GLU A 189 -3.60 7.93 12.94
N ALA A 190 -2.35 7.47 12.80
CA ALA A 190 -1.59 7.65 11.57
C ALA A 190 -2.23 6.93 10.37
N ALA A 191 -2.66 5.68 10.54
CA ALA A 191 -3.36 4.90 9.52
C ALA A 191 -4.62 5.62 9.02
N THR A 192 -5.39 6.19 9.95
CA THR A 192 -6.61 6.94 9.63
C THR A 192 -6.30 8.29 8.97
N ARG A 193 -5.36 9.05 9.52
CA ARG A 193 -5.09 10.44 9.15
C ARG A 193 -4.26 10.58 7.88
N TYR A 194 -3.26 9.72 7.70
CA TYR A 194 -2.27 9.85 6.64
C TYR A 194 -2.37 8.77 5.56
N PHE A 195 -2.84 7.57 5.91
CA PHE A 195 -2.88 6.43 4.99
C PHE A 195 -4.30 6.09 4.48
N GLY A 196 -5.31 6.85 4.91
CA GLY A 196 -6.67 6.74 4.39
C GLY A 196 -7.37 5.43 4.76
N LEU A 197 -7.05 4.86 5.93
CA LEU A 197 -7.76 3.70 6.46
C LEU A 197 -9.27 3.97 6.48
N VAL A 198 -10.04 3.09 5.84
CA VAL A 198 -11.49 3.09 5.99
C VAL A 198 -11.83 2.56 7.38
N VAL A 199 -12.28 3.44 8.26
CA VAL A 199 -12.56 3.09 9.66
C VAL A 199 -13.87 2.27 9.73
N PRO A 200 -13.85 1.06 10.32
CA PRO A 200 -15.07 0.28 10.55
C PRO A 200 -15.93 0.92 11.65
N GLU A 201 -17.05 0.30 12.02
CA GLU A 201 -17.85 0.79 13.14
C GLU A 201 -17.01 0.85 14.44
N PRO A 202 -17.20 1.87 15.31
CA PRO A 202 -16.38 2.04 16.52
C PRO A 202 -16.33 0.79 17.41
N GLU A 203 -17.39 -0.01 17.45
CA GLU A 203 -17.48 -1.26 18.21
C GLU A 203 -16.59 -2.39 17.65
N LYS A 204 -16.00 -2.20 16.47
CA LYS A 204 -15.08 -3.13 15.82
C LYS A 204 -13.63 -2.66 15.85
N VAL A 205 -13.32 -1.60 16.60
CA VAL A 205 -11.95 -1.09 16.77
C VAL A 205 -11.55 -1.24 18.24
N PHE A 206 -10.53 -2.06 18.49
CA PHE A 206 -10.00 -2.32 19.81
C PHE A 206 -8.55 -1.87 19.90
N LEU A 207 -8.30 -0.80 20.66
CA LEU A 207 -6.96 -0.29 20.91
C LEU A 207 -6.36 -0.95 22.16
N THR A 208 -5.86 -2.18 22.01
CA THR A 208 -5.41 -3.01 23.13
C THR A 208 -4.45 -4.12 22.66
N ASP A 209 -3.81 -4.80 23.60
CA ASP A 209 -2.98 -5.97 23.30
C ASP A 209 -3.84 -7.12 22.77
N ALA A 210 -3.42 -7.70 21.64
CA ALA A 210 -4.18 -8.72 20.94
C ALA A 210 -4.40 -9.99 21.78
N ARG A 211 -3.42 -10.38 22.61
CA ARG A 211 -3.56 -11.56 23.48
C ARG A 211 -4.58 -11.31 24.58
N GLY A 212 -4.50 -10.17 25.26
CA GLY A 212 -5.50 -9.76 26.25
C GLY A 212 -6.91 -9.74 25.66
N TRP A 213 -7.04 -9.19 24.45
CA TRP A 213 -8.31 -9.16 23.73
C TRP A 213 -8.83 -10.57 23.39
N VAL A 214 -8.01 -11.44 22.79
CA VAL A 214 -8.39 -12.83 22.46
C VAL A 214 -8.87 -13.59 23.71
N ILE A 215 -8.12 -13.48 24.82
CA ILE A 215 -8.49 -14.09 26.10
C ILE A 215 -9.84 -13.54 26.61
N SER A 216 -10.06 -12.23 26.50
CA SER A 216 -11.32 -11.62 26.92
C SER A 216 -12.52 -12.12 26.10
N GLN A 217 -12.34 -12.30 24.79
CA GLN A 217 -13.38 -12.83 23.92
C GLN A 217 -13.69 -14.28 24.27
N THR A 218 -12.68 -15.16 24.36
CA THR A 218 -12.89 -16.58 24.68
C THR A 218 -13.55 -16.79 26.05
N HIS A 219 -13.23 -15.97 27.06
CA HIS A 219 -13.90 -16.03 28.36
C HIS A 219 -15.36 -15.55 28.31
N ALA A 220 -15.66 -14.48 27.58
CA ALA A 220 -17.02 -13.99 27.41
C ALA A 220 -17.92 -15.05 26.75
N GLU A 221 -17.39 -15.80 25.78
CA GLU A 221 -18.07 -16.93 25.15
C GLU A 221 -18.37 -18.05 26.16
N MET A 222 -17.41 -18.41 27.01
CA MET A 222 -17.57 -19.50 27.99
C MET A 222 -18.57 -19.19 29.10
N GLN A 223 -18.75 -17.91 29.44
CA GLN A 223 -19.65 -17.51 30.52
C GLN A 223 -21.10 -17.28 30.07
N GLY A 224 -21.38 -17.29 28.75
CA GLY A 224 -22.73 -17.07 28.22
C GLY A 224 -23.34 -15.71 28.60
N VAL A 225 -22.48 -14.72 28.93
CA VAL A 225 -22.87 -13.38 29.44
C VAL A 225 -23.14 -12.38 28.30
N SER A 226 -23.00 -12.81 27.04
CA SER A 226 -23.39 -11.99 25.91
C SER A 226 -24.89 -12.11 25.64
N ASP A 227 -25.57 -10.96 25.48
CA ASP A 227 -26.86 -10.82 24.76
C ASP A 227 -26.72 -11.17 23.26
N ILE A 228 -25.77 -12.05 22.93
CA ILE A 228 -25.45 -12.56 21.62
C ILE A 228 -26.02 -13.97 21.61
N THR A 229 -27.03 -14.17 20.76
CA THR A 229 -27.65 -15.46 20.43
C THR A 229 -26.60 -16.55 20.17
N GLN A 230 -26.97 -17.83 20.27
CA GLN A 230 -26.16 -19.05 20.09
C GLN A 230 -25.22 -19.15 18.84
N ASP A 231 -25.15 -18.11 18.01
CA ASP A 231 -24.15 -17.85 16.98
C ASP A 231 -23.03 -16.97 17.55
N THR A 232 -22.09 -17.55 18.30
CA THR A 232 -20.87 -16.85 18.67
C THR A 232 -20.09 -16.46 17.41
N PRO A 233 -19.65 -15.20 17.23
CA PRO A 233 -19.08 -14.70 15.99
C PRO A 233 -17.67 -15.25 15.79
N SER A 234 -17.60 -16.46 15.26
CA SER A 234 -16.37 -17.09 14.81
C SER A 234 -15.89 -16.42 13.51
N PHE A 235 -14.59 -16.21 13.40
CA PHE A 235 -13.93 -15.53 12.28
C PHE A 235 -13.70 -16.49 11.10
N ASP A 236 -14.09 -16.09 9.90
CA ASP A 236 -13.72 -16.80 8.66
C ASP A 236 -12.24 -16.57 8.31
N ILE A 237 -11.72 -15.37 8.59
CA ILE A 237 -10.35 -14.97 8.24
C ILE A 237 -9.72 -14.18 9.39
N VAL A 238 -8.59 -14.65 9.89
CA VAL A 238 -7.73 -13.91 10.83
C VAL A 238 -6.43 -13.57 10.10
N ILE A 239 -5.93 -12.33 10.22
CA ILE A 239 -4.64 -11.94 9.64
C ILE A 239 -3.75 -11.45 10.77
N HIS A 240 -3.00 -12.37 11.36
CA HIS A 240 -2.05 -12.08 12.41
C HIS A 240 -0.79 -11.40 11.84
N ASP A 241 -0.87 -10.08 11.66
CA ASP A 241 0.22 -9.21 11.20
C ASP A 241 0.74 -8.33 12.35
N CYS A 242 1.55 -8.92 13.23
CA CYS A 242 2.06 -8.26 14.43
C CYS A 242 3.59 -8.18 14.37
N PHE A 243 4.14 -6.97 14.46
CA PHE A 243 5.59 -6.74 14.42
C PHE A 243 6.02 -5.79 15.55
N SER A 244 7.19 -6.04 16.11
CA SER A 244 7.76 -5.25 17.21
C SER A 244 9.29 -5.26 17.15
N GLY A 245 9.90 -4.09 16.98
CA GLY A 245 11.35 -3.90 17.22
C GLY A 245 12.29 -4.72 16.31
N GLY A 246 11.88 -5.08 15.10
CA GLY A 246 12.68 -5.89 14.17
C GLY A 246 12.41 -7.40 14.23
N GLY A 247 11.44 -7.83 15.04
CA GLY A 247 10.93 -9.19 15.10
C GLY A 247 9.44 -9.23 15.39
N VAL A 248 8.92 -10.38 15.80
CA VAL A 248 7.52 -10.53 16.16
C VAL A 248 7.36 -10.56 17.68
N PRO A 249 6.26 -10.04 18.26
CA PRO A 249 6.05 -10.05 19.70
C PRO A 249 5.88 -11.48 20.21
N SER A 250 6.86 -11.96 20.97
CA SER A 250 6.97 -13.39 21.30
C SER A 250 5.74 -13.95 22.04
N HIS A 251 5.06 -13.14 22.86
CA HIS A 251 3.88 -13.55 23.62
C HIS A 251 2.64 -13.81 22.75
N LEU A 252 2.65 -13.37 21.48
CA LEU A 252 1.60 -13.66 20.48
C LEU A 252 1.91 -14.89 19.61
N PHE A 253 3.03 -15.59 19.87
CA PHE A 253 3.44 -16.76 19.09
C PHE A 253 3.49 -18.05 19.92
N THR A 254 2.91 -18.05 21.13
CA THR A 254 2.88 -19.21 22.01
C THR A 254 1.71 -20.13 21.72
N GLN A 255 1.86 -21.42 22.02
CA GLN A 255 0.82 -22.43 21.88
C GLN A 255 -0.50 -22.01 22.57
N PRO A 256 -0.51 -21.54 23.84
CA PRO A 256 -1.76 -21.12 24.50
C PRO A 256 -2.48 -19.99 23.76
N PHE A 257 -1.74 -18.99 23.25
CA PHE A 257 -2.34 -17.92 22.45
C PHE A 257 -3.01 -18.46 21.18
N TRP A 258 -2.32 -19.33 20.43
CA TRP A 258 -2.89 -19.93 19.22
C TRP A 258 -4.10 -20.81 19.53
N GLU A 259 -4.09 -21.53 20.65
CA GLU A 259 -5.23 -22.35 21.10
C GLU A 259 -6.45 -21.48 21.43
N ASP A 260 -6.26 -20.34 22.09
CA ASP A 260 -7.34 -19.39 22.36
C ASP A 260 -7.82 -18.71 21.09
N LEU A 261 -6.91 -18.26 20.22
CA LEU A 261 -7.27 -17.67 18.93
C LEU A 261 -8.06 -18.65 18.07
N ARG A 262 -7.67 -19.93 18.03
CA ARG A 262 -8.36 -20.98 17.28
C ARG A 262 -9.81 -21.14 17.70
N LYS A 263 -10.16 -20.92 18.98
CA LYS A 263 -11.57 -21.00 19.46
C LYS A 263 -12.45 -19.92 18.83
N LEU A 264 -11.85 -18.79 18.47
CA LEU A 264 -12.53 -17.68 17.80
C LEU A 264 -12.62 -17.89 16.28
N VAL A 265 -12.01 -18.92 15.68
CA VAL A 265 -11.99 -19.14 14.23
C VAL A 265 -13.01 -20.22 13.84
N LYS A 266 -13.73 -20.00 12.73
CA LYS A 266 -14.68 -21.00 12.21
C LYS A 266 -13.98 -22.32 11.88
N PRO A 267 -14.68 -23.46 11.92
CA PRO A 267 -14.09 -24.75 11.56
C PRO A 267 -13.43 -24.80 10.18
N ASP A 268 -13.94 -24.01 9.22
CA ASP A 268 -13.41 -23.84 7.86
C ASP A 268 -12.70 -22.49 7.64
N GLY A 269 -12.50 -21.70 8.69
CA GLY A 269 -11.78 -20.44 8.64
C GLY A 269 -10.27 -20.61 8.44
N VAL A 270 -9.61 -19.50 8.13
CA VAL A 270 -8.17 -19.44 7.84
C VAL A 270 -7.51 -18.36 8.70
N VAL A 271 -6.34 -18.70 9.25
CA VAL A 271 -5.44 -17.79 9.94
C VAL A 271 -4.22 -17.56 9.06
N ALA A 272 -4.08 -16.36 8.54
CA ALA A 272 -2.87 -15.89 7.87
C ALA A 272 -1.94 -15.27 8.93
N VAL A 273 -0.70 -15.73 9.02
CA VAL A 273 0.29 -15.26 10.01
C VAL A 273 1.47 -14.69 9.26
N ASN A 274 1.70 -13.39 9.42
CA ASN A 274 2.90 -12.75 8.93
C ASN A 274 4.08 -13.06 9.86
N PHE A 275 5.22 -13.37 9.28
CA PHE A 275 6.46 -13.59 10.00
C PHE A 275 7.62 -13.18 9.11
N ALA A 276 8.63 -12.50 9.65
CA ALA A 276 9.84 -12.13 8.91
C ALA A 276 11.05 -12.79 9.57
N GLY A 277 11.88 -13.45 8.77
CA GLY A 277 13.01 -14.22 9.30
C GLY A 277 13.75 -14.99 8.22
N LYS A 278 14.79 -15.74 8.63
CA LYS A 278 15.47 -16.70 7.75
C LYS A 278 14.82 -18.07 7.82
N LEU A 279 14.72 -18.79 6.71
CA LEU A 279 14.02 -20.08 6.67
C LEU A 279 14.66 -21.12 7.60
N ALA A 280 16.00 -21.21 7.60
CA ALA A 280 16.76 -22.16 8.41
C ALA A 280 17.14 -21.60 9.79
N SER A 281 16.24 -20.87 10.44
CA SER A 281 16.45 -20.31 11.79
C SER A 281 15.67 -21.08 12.86
N ASP A 282 16.18 -21.03 14.10
CA ASP A 282 15.45 -21.55 15.26
C ASP A 282 14.13 -20.79 15.47
N SER A 283 14.09 -19.49 15.18
CA SER A 283 12.88 -18.66 15.20
C SER A 283 11.80 -19.21 14.26
N SER A 284 12.12 -19.41 12.98
CA SER A 284 11.20 -19.92 11.96
C SER A 284 10.70 -21.32 12.30
N ARG A 285 11.61 -22.20 12.73
CA ARG A 285 11.28 -23.56 13.12
C ARG A 285 10.34 -23.60 14.32
N ALA A 286 10.57 -22.75 15.32
CA ALA A 286 9.70 -22.65 16.49
C ALA A 286 8.30 -22.13 16.16
N VAL A 287 8.20 -21.11 15.31
CA VAL A 287 6.91 -20.57 14.86
C VAL A 287 6.10 -21.64 14.12
N ILE A 288 6.66 -22.31 13.12
CA ILE A 288 5.90 -23.31 12.35
C ILE A 288 5.54 -24.55 13.18
N LEU A 289 6.45 -25.04 14.04
CA LEU A 289 6.16 -26.19 14.89
C LEU A 289 5.06 -25.87 15.91
N THR A 290 5.06 -24.65 16.46
CA THR A 290 4.00 -24.21 17.37
C THR A 290 2.66 -24.08 16.65
N LEU A 291 2.62 -23.50 15.44
CA LEU A 291 1.41 -23.42 14.63
C LEU A 291 0.85 -24.81 14.29
N LYS A 292 1.70 -25.76 13.86
CA LYS A 292 1.31 -27.13 13.52
C LYS A 292 0.86 -27.97 14.72
N GLN A 293 1.20 -27.56 15.95
CA GLN A 293 0.67 -28.18 17.17
C GLN A 293 -0.80 -27.83 17.39
N VAL A 294 -1.26 -26.66 16.90
CA VAL A 294 -2.60 -26.14 17.13
C VAL A 294 -3.51 -26.30 15.90
N PHE A 295 -2.96 -26.11 14.69
CA PHE A 295 -3.70 -26.18 13.43
C PHE A 295 -3.34 -27.46 12.65
N PRO A 296 -4.33 -28.28 12.23
CA PRO A 296 -4.07 -29.51 11.47
C PRO A 296 -3.32 -29.30 10.15
N GLN A 297 -3.48 -28.13 9.53
CA GLN A 297 -2.90 -27.84 8.23
C GLN A 297 -2.39 -26.40 8.19
N CYS A 298 -1.15 -26.25 7.71
CA CYS A 298 -0.53 -24.98 7.41
C CYS A 298 0.22 -25.07 6.07
N ARG A 299 0.20 -23.99 5.31
CA ARG A 299 1.00 -23.75 4.10
C ARG A 299 1.77 -22.44 4.28
N ALA A 300 2.91 -22.27 3.62
CA ALA A 300 3.73 -21.06 3.74
C ALA A 300 4.16 -20.53 2.38
N PHE A 301 4.22 -19.21 2.27
CA PHE A 301 4.58 -18.50 1.05
C PHE A 301 5.53 -17.35 1.37
N HIS A 302 6.43 -16.98 0.45
CA HIS A 302 7.30 -15.81 0.59
C HIS A 302 6.94 -14.65 -0.34
N ASP A 303 7.39 -13.44 0.00
CA ASP A 303 7.14 -12.21 -0.77
C ASP A 303 8.27 -11.83 -1.75
N SER A 304 9.36 -12.63 -1.84
CA SER A 304 10.47 -12.35 -2.75
C SER A 304 10.00 -12.15 -4.20
N LEU A 305 10.44 -11.05 -4.82
CA LEU A 305 10.17 -10.74 -6.23
C LEU A 305 11.07 -11.53 -7.20
N LYS A 306 12.08 -12.21 -6.67
CA LYS A 306 12.99 -13.09 -7.40
C LYS A 306 12.68 -14.53 -7.02
N GLU A 307 12.80 -15.43 -7.99
CA GLU A 307 12.88 -16.86 -7.70
C GLU A 307 14.11 -17.11 -6.82
N LEU A 308 13.90 -17.72 -5.66
CA LEU A 308 14.95 -18.09 -4.73
C LEU A 308 15.20 -19.58 -4.82
N SER A 309 16.45 -19.98 -4.97
CA SER A 309 16.85 -21.38 -4.80
C SER A 309 16.64 -21.83 -3.35
N GLU A 310 16.56 -23.15 -3.10
CA GLU A 310 16.45 -23.68 -1.74
C GLU A 310 17.57 -23.22 -0.81
N GLU A 311 18.78 -23.00 -1.33
CA GLU A 311 19.91 -22.51 -0.56
C GLU A 311 19.77 -21.02 -0.22
N GLU A 312 19.31 -20.20 -1.17
CA GLU A 312 19.02 -18.79 -0.90
C GLU A 312 17.88 -18.64 0.10
N LEU A 313 16.82 -19.46 0.00
CA LEU A 313 15.74 -19.47 0.99
C LEU A 313 16.25 -19.71 2.41
N LYS A 314 17.26 -20.57 2.59
CA LYS A 314 17.86 -20.86 3.91
C LYS A 314 18.61 -19.67 4.49
N THR A 315 19.22 -18.84 3.65
CA THR A 315 20.12 -17.77 4.08
C THR A 315 19.50 -16.38 4.09
N GLU A 316 18.61 -16.11 3.14
CA GLU A 316 17.97 -14.82 2.93
C GLU A 316 16.93 -14.52 4.01
N PHE A 317 16.81 -13.23 4.34
CA PHE A 317 15.78 -12.72 5.22
C PHE A 317 14.61 -12.25 4.35
N VAL A 318 13.46 -12.91 4.43
CA VAL A 318 12.26 -12.55 3.65
C VAL A 318 11.03 -12.53 4.56
N ASN A 319 9.93 -11.95 4.07
CA ASN A 319 8.65 -12.07 4.74
C ASN A 319 7.95 -13.34 4.27
N TRP A 320 7.36 -14.03 5.23
CA TRP A 320 6.64 -15.26 5.05
C TRP A 320 5.21 -15.07 5.52
N VAL A 321 4.27 -15.63 4.80
CA VAL A 321 2.88 -15.73 5.24
C VAL A 321 2.53 -17.19 5.40
N PHE A 322 2.24 -17.59 6.64
CA PHE A 322 1.69 -18.92 6.94
C PHE A 322 0.18 -18.84 6.86
N PHE A 323 -0.45 -19.70 6.07
CA PHE A 323 -1.90 -19.89 6.09
C PHE A 323 -2.22 -21.20 6.80
N CYS A 324 -2.84 -21.11 7.96
CA CYS A 324 -3.24 -22.24 8.79
C CYS A 324 -4.77 -22.32 8.90
N THR A 325 -5.33 -23.52 9.05
CA THR A 325 -6.79 -23.70 9.21
C THR A 325 -7.10 -24.76 10.26
N PRO A 326 -8.18 -24.62 11.04
CA PRO A 326 -8.69 -25.69 11.92
C PRO A 326 -9.23 -26.89 11.14
N SER A 327 -9.54 -26.71 9.85
CA SER A 327 -10.12 -27.73 8.99
C SER A 327 -9.11 -28.81 8.61
N ALA A 328 -9.57 -30.06 8.56
CA ALA A 328 -8.81 -31.17 7.98
C ALA A 328 -8.90 -31.22 6.44
N LYS A 329 -9.77 -30.41 5.82
CA LYS A 329 -9.90 -30.36 4.35
C LYS A 329 -8.67 -29.67 3.74
N PRO A 330 -8.23 -30.05 2.53
CA PRO A 330 -7.13 -29.39 1.84
C PRO A 330 -7.33 -27.88 1.73
N LEU A 331 -6.34 -27.09 2.17
CA LEU A 331 -6.33 -25.64 2.05
C LEU A 331 -5.96 -25.28 0.61
N THR A 332 -6.92 -24.75 -0.14
CA THR A 332 -6.73 -24.39 -1.55
C THR A 332 -6.93 -22.90 -1.76
N PHE A 333 -6.23 -22.34 -2.76
CA PHE A 333 -6.36 -20.95 -3.16
C PHE A 333 -7.02 -20.93 -4.54
N ARG A 334 -8.05 -20.10 -4.71
CA ARG A 334 -8.60 -19.82 -6.04
C ARG A 334 -7.66 -18.89 -6.80
N ALA A 335 -7.73 -18.94 -8.12
CA ALA A 335 -7.09 -17.92 -8.95
C ALA A 335 -7.65 -16.53 -8.60
N ALA A 336 -6.77 -15.54 -8.57
CA ALA A 336 -7.15 -14.15 -8.38
C ALA A 336 -7.85 -13.60 -9.62
N THR A 337 -8.70 -12.62 -9.41
CA THR A 337 -9.51 -11.93 -10.41
C THR A 337 -9.20 -10.43 -10.38
N GLU A 338 -9.58 -9.70 -11.42
CA GLU A 338 -9.35 -8.25 -11.51
C GLU A 338 -9.89 -7.47 -10.29
N SER A 339 -11.02 -7.90 -9.73
CA SER A 339 -11.56 -7.29 -8.52
C SER A 339 -10.66 -7.45 -7.30
N ASP A 340 -9.88 -8.52 -7.19
CA ASP A 340 -8.97 -8.77 -6.06
C ASP A 340 -7.75 -7.83 -6.08
N TYR A 341 -7.41 -7.27 -7.24
CA TYR A 341 -6.23 -6.42 -7.39
C TYR A 341 -6.46 -5.01 -6.86
N LEU A 342 -7.72 -4.57 -6.81
CA LEU A 342 -8.10 -3.22 -6.37
C LEU A 342 -7.28 -2.14 -7.09
N ASN A 343 -7.06 -2.32 -8.41
CA ASN A 343 -6.24 -1.48 -9.29
C ASN A 343 -4.77 -1.30 -8.85
N SER A 344 -4.22 -2.25 -8.09
CA SER A 344 -2.81 -2.24 -7.69
C SER A 344 -2.00 -3.26 -8.49
N TYR A 345 -1.05 -2.80 -9.29
CA TYR A 345 -0.11 -3.65 -10.01
C TYR A 345 0.71 -4.54 -9.08
N LEU A 346 1.02 -4.07 -7.87
CA LEU A 346 1.73 -4.87 -6.88
C LEU A 346 0.85 -6.04 -6.41
N ARG A 347 -0.44 -5.79 -6.12
CA ARG A 347 -1.38 -6.86 -5.73
C ARG A 347 -1.61 -7.83 -6.87
N GLU A 348 -1.77 -7.34 -8.10
CA GLU A 348 -1.88 -8.19 -9.28
C GLU A 348 -0.68 -9.13 -9.38
N ARG A 349 0.54 -8.59 -9.31
CA ARG A 349 1.76 -9.39 -9.36
C ARG A 349 1.80 -10.42 -8.24
N VAL A 350 1.68 -10.00 -6.98
CA VAL A 350 1.76 -10.90 -5.81
C VAL A 350 0.69 -11.99 -5.85
N LEU A 351 -0.56 -11.65 -6.16
CA LEU A 351 -1.66 -12.62 -6.17
C LEU A 351 -1.60 -13.57 -7.38
N SER A 352 -1.08 -13.11 -8.52
CA SER A 352 -0.93 -13.94 -9.72
C SER A 352 0.22 -14.95 -9.60
N THR A 353 1.31 -14.61 -8.90
CA THR A 353 2.48 -15.47 -8.73
C THR A 353 2.51 -16.21 -7.38
N LEU A 354 1.54 -15.99 -6.49
CA LEU A 354 1.50 -16.63 -5.17
C LEU A 354 1.74 -18.15 -5.19
N PRO A 355 1.15 -18.94 -6.12
CA PRO A 355 1.40 -20.39 -6.16
C PRO A 355 2.87 -20.77 -6.42
N GLU A 356 3.64 -19.90 -7.08
CA GLU A 356 5.05 -20.11 -7.40
C GLU A 356 5.95 -19.87 -6.17
N HIS A 357 5.42 -19.17 -5.16
CA HIS A 357 6.15 -18.77 -3.96
C HIS A 357 5.89 -19.71 -2.78
N GLU A 358 5.26 -20.86 -3.01
CA GLU A 358 4.99 -21.84 -1.96
C GLU A 358 6.27 -22.54 -1.50
N ILE A 359 6.40 -22.68 -0.19
CA ILE A 359 7.57 -23.28 0.44
C ILE A 359 7.24 -24.68 0.94
N ASN A 360 8.15 -25.61 0.68
CA ASN A 360 8.14 -26.90 1.34
C ASN A 360 8.51 -26.75 2.82
N LEU A 361 7.50 -26.78 3.69
CA LEU A 361 7.67 -26.65 5.14
C LEU A 361 8.64 -27.66 5.77
N ASN A 362 8.89 -28.80 5.12
CA ASN A 362 9.86 -29.77 5.63
C ASN A 362 11.30 -29.21 5.61
N LEU A 363 11.60 -28.25 4.73
CA LEU A 363 12.89 -27.55 4.71
C LEU A 363 13.10 -26.66 5.94
N VAL A 364 12.01 -26.15 6.53
CA VAL A 364 12.03 -25.32 7.74
C VAL A 364 12.07 -26.20 8.99
N ILE A 365 11.26 -27.26 9.00
CA ILE A 365 11.09 -28.13 10.17
C ILE A 365 12.33 -28.98 10.43
N GLY A 366 12.97 -29.48 9.37
CA GLY A 366 14.05 -30.47 9.48
C GLY A 366 13.53 -31.92 9.52
N ASP A 367 14.32 -32.85 10.07
CA ASP A 367 14.00 -34.28 10.11
C ASP A 367 12.80 -34.55 11.05
N PRO A 368 11.66 -35.09 10.55
CA PRO A 368 10.49 -35.43 11.36
C PRO A 368 10.76 -36.35 12.55
N ASN A 369 11.84 -37.15 12.50
CA ASN A 369 12.21 -38.12 13.53
C ASN A 369 13.17 -37.55 14.58
N GLU A 370 13.54 -36.28 14.47
CA GLU A 370 14.37 -35.63 15.48
C GLU A 370 13.58 -35.51 16.79
N ASN A 371 14.02 -36.23 17.84
CA ASN A 371 13.36 -36.28 19.14
C ASN A 371 13.18 -34.91 19.83
N ASP A 372 13.79 -33.87 19.27
CA ASP A 372 13.93 -32.55 19.88
C ASP A 372 12.89 -31.52 19.41
N HIS A 373 11.95 -31.86 18.51
CA HIS A 373 10.94 -30.90 18.03
C HIS A 373 10.11 -30.26 19.15
N ARG A 374 9.91 -30.97 20.26
CA ARG A 374 9.21 -30.44 21.44
C ARG A 374 9.94 -29.27 22.11
N LYS A 375 11.26 -29.14 21.96
CA LYS A 375 12.01 -28.00 22.52
C LYS A 375 11.69 -26.68 21.81
N TYR A 376 11.25 -26.76 20.55
CA TYR A 376 10.93 -25.62 19.71
C TYR A 376 9.49 -25.14 19.86
N VAL A 377 8.60 -25.93 20.47
CA VAL A 377 7.23 -25.49 20.76
C VAL A 377 7.27 -24.38 21.80
N LEU A 378 6.77 -23.22 21.42
CA LEU A 378 6.75 -22.00 22.22
C LEU A 378 5.59 -22.08 23.23
N THR A 379 5.90 -21.98 24.52
CA THR A 379 4.90 -21.85 25.59
C THR A 379 5.16 -20.59 26.38
N ASP A 380 4.24 -20.19 27.27
CA ASP A 380 4.44 -18.99 28.08
C ASP A 380 5.62 -19.14 29.06
N GLU A 381 5.86 -20.36 29.54
CA GLU A 381 6.99 -20.69 30.42
C GLU A 381 8.31 -20.81 29.66
N ARG A 382 8.25 -21.20 28.37
CA ARG A 382 9.42 -21.43 27.52
C ARG A 382 9.25 -20.74 26.17
N ASN A 383 9.65 -19.46 26.14
CA ASN A 383 9.60 -18.65 24.93
C ASN A 383 10.95 -17.99 24.61
N PRO A 384 11.91 -18.72 24.02
CA PRO A 384 13.18 -18.16 23.59
C PRO A 384 13.10 -17.32 22.31
N LEU A 385 11.91 -17.19 21.69
CA LEU A 385 11.73 -16.57 20.38
C LEU A 385 12.34 -15.16 20.30
N GLY A 386 12.08 -14.31 21.30
CA GLY A 386 12.63 -12.95 21.32
C GLY A 386 14.17 -12.93 21.34
N ASN A 387 14.81 -13.89 22.01
CA ASN A 387 16.28 -13.98 22.05
C ASN A 387 16.86 -14.45 20.72
N TRP A 388 16.20 -15.41 20.05
CA TRP A 388 16.60 -15.86 18.72
C TRP A 388 16.45 -14.75 17.68
N GLN A 389 15.36 -14.00 17.75
CA GLN A 389 15.10 -12.88 16.84
C GLN A 389 15.99 -11.68 17.09
N ALA A 390 16.56 -11.47 18.29
CA ALA A 390 17.38 -10.30 18.57
C ALA A 390 18.59 -10.16 17.62
N GLN A 391 19.21 -11.28 17.23
CA GLN A 391 20.32 -11.28 16.26
C GLN A 391 19.82 -10.97 14.84
N GLU A 392 18.65 -11.50 14.47
CA GLU A 392 18.01 -11.28 13.18
C GLU A 392 17.50 -9.83 13.04
N ALA A 393 16.96 -9.26 14.12
CA ALA A 393 16.49 -7.88 14.20
C ALA A 393 17.62 -6.88 13.93
N LEU A 394 18.83 -7.10 14.45
CA LEU A 394 19.99 -6.26 14.13
C LEU A 394 20.34 -6.29 12.64
N HIS A 395 20.19 -7.44 11.99
CA HIS A 395 20.39 -7.55 10.55
C HIS A 395 19.27 -6.84 9.78
N HIS A 396 18.02 -7.02 10.19
CA HIS A 396 16.87 -6.31 9.64
C HIS A 396 17.05 -4.78 9.70
N TRP A 397 17.46 -4.23 10.86
CA TRP A 397 17.71 -2.79 11.00
C TRP A 397 18.94 -2.29 10.22
N LYS A 398 19.89 -3.16 9.85
CA LYS A 398 20.93 -2.80 8.88
C LYS A 398 20.35 -2.65 7.48
N LEU A 399 19.50 -3.59 7.05
CA LEU A 399 18.81 -3.52 5.77
C LEU A 399 17.90 -2.29 5.68
N MET A 400 17.14 -1.98 6.73
CA MET A 400 16.25 -0.80 6.74
C MET A 400 16.98 0.53 6.58
N ARG A 401 18.25 0.62 6.99
CA ARG A 401 19.10 1.80 6.76
C ARG A 401 19.57 1.97 5.31
N GLU A 402 19.49 0.91 4.52
CA GLU A 402 19.73 0.98 3.06
C GLU A 402 18.45 1.44 2.33
N VAL A 403 17.28 1.25 2.94
CA VAL A 403 15.97 1.62 2.36
C VAL A 403 15.61 3.08 2.64
N LEU A 404 15.84 3.55 3.86
CA LEU A 404 15.54 4.94 4.27
C LEU A 404 16.80 5.63 4.80
N PRO A 405 17.13 6.85 4.31
CA PRO A 405 18.23 7.67 4.83
C PRO A 405 18.14 7.93 6.34
N ASP A 406 19.29 8.14 6.98
CA ASP A 406 19.45 8.43 8.41
C ASP A 406 18.57 9.58 8.91
N VAL A 407 18.42 10.64 8.14
CA VAL A 407 17.58 11.79 8.50
C VAL A 407 16.15 11.41 8.87
N TYR A 408 15.57 10.38 8.25
CA TYR A 408 14.21 9.94 8.56
C TYR A 408 14.13 9.20 9.90
N TRP A 409 15.21 8.53 10.31
CA TRP A 409 15.29 7.80 11.58
C TRP A 409 15.63 8.71 12.76
N GLU A 410 16.35 9.81 12.53
CA GLU A 410 16.84 10.70 13.59
C GLU A 410 15.91 11.89 13.88
N THR A 411 14.96 12.17 13.00
CA THR A 411 14.06 13.34 13.12
C THR A 411 12.85 13.10 14.04
N TYR A 412 12.55 11.85 14.38
CA TYR A 412 11.43 11.43 15.23
C TYR A 412 11.93 10.50 16.34
#